data_AF-A0A6P1DPR3-F1
#
_entry.id   AF-A0A6P1DPR3-F1
#
_cell.length_a   1.000
_cell.length_b   1.000
_cell.length_c   1.000
_cell.angle_alpha   90.00
_cell.angle_beta   90.00
_cell.angle_gamma   90.00
#
_symmetry.space_group_name_H-M   'P 1'
#
loop_
_entity.id
_entity.type
_entity.pdbx_description
1 polymer ?
#
loop_
_entity_poly.entity_id
_entity_poly.type
_entity_poly.pdbx_seq_one_letter_code
_entity_poly.pdbx_strand_id
1 'polypeptide(L)'
;MEYADLSVEEIQRQLEEAESKKAQLRQLLEVRHEERKDDVAQQVKDLILSNGYELDEIISMIAPRRRRGPGAPRKLVSSRQYKRYVDPENSENVYVRGVLPGWMKQKMRDEGYDPSSKDDREAFKAKSLRLVEG
;
A
#
# COMPACT_ATOMS: atom_id res chain seq x y z
N MET A 1 -0.20 -47.70 14.08
CA MET A 1 -0.57 -48.46 12.87
C MET A 1 0.69 -49.06 12.33
N GLU A 2 0.78 -50.39 12.30
CA GLU A 2 1.88 -51.08 11.62
C GLU A 2 1.63 -50.98 10.12
N TYR A 3 2.42 -50.14 9.44
CA TYR A 3 2.38 -49.99 7.98
C TYR A 3 3.22 -51.06 7.26
N ALA A 4 3.78 -52.01 8.01
CA ALA A 4 4.75 -52.99 7.53
C ALA A 4 4.11 -54.12 6.69
N ASP A 5 2.80 -54.36 6.83
CA ASP A 5 2.08 -55.45 6.17
C ASP A 5 1.12 -54.98 5.05
N LEU A 6 1.10 -53.68 4.72
CA LEU A 6 0.23 -53.16 3.67
C LEU A 6 0.84 -53.45 2.28
N SER A 7 0.04 -54.02 1.38
CA SER A 7 0.44 -54.15 -0.02
C SER A 7 0.58 -52.77 -0.67
N VAL A 8 1.36 -52.69 -1.75
CA VAL A 8 1.55 -51.44 -2.51
C VAL A 8 0.20 -50.86 -2.97
N GLU A 9 -0.72 -51.74 -3.39
CA GLU A 9 -2.08 -51.35 -3.81
C GLU A 9 -2.90 -50.77 -2.65
N GLU A 10 -2.77 -51.35 -1.45
CA GLU A 10 -3.47 -50.88 -0.25
C GLU A 10 -2.94 -49.52 0.21
N ILE A 11 -1.62 -49.29 0.11
CA ILE A 11 -0.99 -47.98 0.38
C ILE A 11 -1.45 -46.94 -0.64
N GLN A 12 -1.52 -47.28 -1.93
CA GLN A 12 -2.03 -46.39 -2.97
C GLN A 12 -3.49 -46.00 -2.73
N ARG A 13 -4.35 -46.97 -2.39
CA ARG A 13 -5.75 -46.72 -2.07
C ARG A 13 -5.89 -45.77 -0.87
N GLN A 14 -5.11 -45.99 0.18
CA GLN A 14 -5.11 -45.10 1.36
C GLN A 14 -4.61 -43.69 1.02
N LEU A 15 -3.65 -43.57 0.11
CA LEU A 15 -3.15 -42.27 -0.36
C LEU A 15 -4.23 -41.51 -1.13
N GLU A 16 -4.90 -42.16 -2.08
CA GLU A 16 -6.02 -41.57 -2.83
C GLU A 16 -7.19 -41.17 -1.90
N GLU A 17 -7.52 -42.01 -0.92
CA GLU A 17 -8.54 -41.69 0.06
C GLU A 17 -8.17 -40.47 0.92
N ALA A 18 -6.90 -40.38 1.35
CA ALA A 18 -6.40 -39.24 2.10
C ALA A 18 -6.40 -37.95 1.26
N GLU A 19 -6.04 -38.03 -0.02
CA GLU A 19 -6.08 -36.89 -0.94
C GLU A 19 -7.51 -36.40 -1.18
N SER A 20 -8.45 -37.31 -1.39
CA SER A 20 -9.88 -36.98 -1.53
C SER A 20 -10.43 -36.31 -0.27
N LYS A 21 -10.14 -36.88 0.91
CA LYS A 21 -10.53 -36.27 2.21
C LYS A 21 -9.92 -34.89 2.39
N LYS A 22 -8.65 -34.71 2.03
CA LYS A 22 -7.96 -33.40 2.11
C LYS A 22 -8.63 -32.37 1.19
N ALA A 23 -9.01 -32.76 -0.02
CA ALA A 23 -9.73 -31.88 -0.95
C ALA A 23 -11.10 -31.46 -0.40
N GLN A 24 -11.87 -32.40 0.13
CA GLN A 24 -13.17 -32.13 0.76
C GLN A 24 -13.04 -31.19 1.97
N LEU A 25 -12.07 -31.44 2.85
CA LEU A 25 -11.81 -30.58 4.01
C LEU A 25 -11.41 -29.15 3.61
N ARG A 26 -10.64 -28.99 2.53
CA ARG A 26 -10.30 -27.66 1.99
C ARG A 26 -11.53 -26.92 1.49
N GLN A 27 -12.42 -27.60 0.75
CA GLN A 27 -13.67 -26.99 0.28
C GLN A 27 -14.55 -26.56 1.46
N LEU A 28 -14.73 -27.42 2.47
CA LEU A 28 -15.49 -27.09 3.68
C LEU A 28 -14.87 -25.93 4.46
N LEU A 29 -13.55 -25.86 4.53
CA LEU A 29 -12.84 -24.76 5.19
C LEU A 29 -13.09 -23.44 4.47
N GLU A 30 -13.07 -23.43 3.13
CA GLU A 30 -13.32 -22.22 2.34
C GLU A 30 -14.75 -21.71 2.57
N VAL A 31 -15.75 -22.60 2.51
CA VAL A 31 -17.15 -22.24 2.78
C VAL A 31 -17.31 -21.66 4.19
N ARG A 32 -16.75 -22.33 5.20
CA ARG A 32 -16.77 -21.85 6.60
C ARG A 32 -16.04 -20.52 6.78
N HIS A 33 -15.02 -20.26 5.98
CA HIS A 33 -14.25 -19.03 6.03
C HIS A 33 -15.04 -17.86 5.43
N GLU A 34 -15.73 -18.07 4.31
CA GLU A 34 -16.64 -17.07 3.73
C GLU A 34 -17.81 -16.75 4.68
N GLU A 35 -18.47 -17.77 5.25
CA GLU A 35 -19.54 -17.56 6.25
C GLU A 35 -19.05 -16.71 7.44
N ARG A 36 -17.85 -17.02 7.96
CA ARG A 36 -17.26 -16.25 9.07
C ARG A 36 -16.85 -14.84 8.69
N LYS A 37 -16.48 -14.57 7.44
CA LYS A 37 -16.16 -13.20 7.00
C LYS A 37 -17.37 -12.30 7.10
N ASP A 38 -18.54 -12.79 6.69
CA ASP A 38 -19.80 -12.04 6.77
C ASP A 38 -20.17 -11.76 8.22
N ASP A 39 -20.04 -12.76 9.10
CA ASP A 39 -20.25 -12.58 10.54
C ASP A 39 -19.33 -11.50 11.13
N VAL A 40 -18.04 -11.53 10.78
CA VAL A 40 -17.06 -10.54 11.23
C VAL A 40 -17.39 -9.15 10.68
N ALA A 41 -17.78 -9.04 9.42
CA ALA A 41 -18.18 -7.78 8.81
C ALA A 41 -19.40 -7.18 9.51
N GLN A 42 -20.39 -8.01 9.86
CA GLN A 42 -21.57 -7.60 10.61
C GLN A 42 -21.20 -7.14 12.03
N GLN A 43 -20.35 -7.89 12.75
CA GLN A 43 -19.86 -7.46 14.07
C GLN A 43 -19.14 -6.12 14.05
N VAL A 44 -18.29 -5.89 13.04
CA VAL A 44 -17.60 -4.60 12.87
C VAL A 44 -18.59 -3.48 12.58
N LYS A 45 -19.58 -3.72 11.72
CA LYS A 45 -20.64 -2.75 11.42
C LYS A 45 -21.42 -2.37 12.68
N ASP A 46 -21.84 -3.35 13.47
CA ASP A 46 -22.60 -3.11 14.70
C ASP A 46 -21.77 -2.38 15.75
N LEU A 47 -20.46 -2.68 15.84
CA LEU A 47 -19.55 -1.95 16.70
C LEU A 47 -19.43 -0.47 16.30
N ILE A 48 -19.34 -0.18 15.00
CA ILE A 48 -19.25 1.20 14.50
C ILE A 48 -20.52 1.97 14.83
N LEU A 49 -21.68 1.39 14.53
CA LEU A 49 -22.99 2.02 14.77
C LEU A 49 -23.28 2.23 16.26
N SER A 50 -22.92 1.26 17.12
CA SER A 50 -23.14 1.36 18.57
C SER A 50 -22.32 2.47 19.24
N ASN A 51 -21.20 2.88 18.62
CA ASN A 51 -20.41 4.02 19.08
C ASN A 51 -20.88 5.36 18.47
N GLY A 52 -21.95 5.36 17.66
CA GLY A 52 -22.53 6.57 17.07
C GLY A 52 -21.76 7.12 15.87
N TYR A 53 -20.91 6.30 15.25
CA TYR A 53 -20.16 6.68 14.06
C TYR A 53 -20.82 6.17 12.78
N GLU A 54 -20.62 6.90 11.70
CA GLU A 54 -21.03 6.48 10.36
C GLU A 54 -20.04 5.45 9.79
N LEU A 55 -20.58 4.43 9.12
CA LEU A 55 -19.79 3.33 8.57
C LEU A 55 -18.72 3.82 7.59
N ASP A 56 -19.09 4.75 6.70
CA ASP A 56 -18.19 5.31 5.68
C ASP A 56 -17.04 6.13 6.28
N GLU A 57 -17.29 6.82 7.40
CA GLU A 57 -16.28 7.60 8.11
C GLU A 57 -15.18 6.69 8.63
N ILE A 58 -15.55 5.63 9.37
CA ILE A 58 -14.60 4.70 9.99
C ILE A 58 -13.91 3.83 8.95
N ILE A 59 -14.63 3.34 7.93
CA ILE A 59 -14.01 2.57 6.84
C ILE A 59 -12.93 3.40 6.15
N SER A 60 -13.14 4.70 5.92
CA SER A 60 -12.14 5.57 5.29
C SER A 60 -10.84 5.72 6.09
N MET A 61 -10.92 5.56 7.42
CA MET A 61 -9.78 5.67 8.34
C MET A 61 -9.01 4.35 8.46
N ILE A 62 -9.69 3.20 8.36
CA ILE A 62 -9.10 1.87 8.52
C ILE A 62 -8.66 1.29 7.17
N ALA A 63 -9.35 1.64 6.09
CA ALA A 63 -9.02 1.15 4.76
C ALA A 63 -7.57 1.52 4.44
N PRO A 64 -6.71 0.55 4.06
CA PRO A 64 -5.35 0.84 3.66
C PRO A 64 -5.44 1.83 2.50
N ARG A 65 -4.88 3.03 2.71
CA ARG A 65 -4.88 4.15 1.78
C ARG A 65 -4.32 3.67 0.44
N ARG A 66 -5.20 3.15 -0.42
CA ARG A 66 -4.85 2.65 -1.76
C ARG A 66 -4.18 3.83 -2.44
N ARG A 67 -2.87 3.70 -2.70
CA ARG A 67 -2.13 4.60 -3.59
C ARG A 67 -2.72 4.42 -4.99
N ARG A 68 -3.89 5.02 -5.23
CA ARG A 68 -4.50 5.11 -6.56
C ARG A 68 -3.58 5.99 -7.40
N GLY A 69 -3.25 5.49 -8.57
CA GLY A 69 -2.28 6.05 -9.51
C GLY A 69 -2.57 7.49 -9.96
N PRO A 70 -1.67 8.06 -10.77
CA PRO A 70 -1.71 9.45 -11.15
C PRO A 70 -2.90 9.70 -12.08
N GLY A 71 -3.98 10.32 -11.59
CA GLY A 71 -5.09 10.69 -12.48
C GLY A 71 -6.41 11.08 -11.83
N ALA A 72 -6.68 10.78 -10.56
CA ALA A 72 -7.95 11.18 -9.94
C ALA A 72 -7.86 12.60 -9.34
N PRO A 73 -8.81 13.51 -9.65
CA PRO A 73 -8.75 14.91 -9.22
C PRO A 73 -8.97 15.01 -7.72
N ARG A 74 -8.01 15.63 -7.03
CA ARG A 74 -8.04 15.86 -5.58
C ARG A 74 -9.12 16.88 -5.24
N LYS A 75 -10.20 16.44 -4.59
CA LYS A 75 -10.92 17.28 -3.63
C LYS A 75 -10.82 16.63 -2.25
N LEU A 76 -10.03 17.26 -1.38
CA LEU A 76 -10.32 17.54 0.04
C LEU A 76 -9.02 17.76 0.84
N VAL A 77 -8.77 19.04 1.11
CA VAL A 77 -8.43 19.60 2.43
C VAL A 77 -7.38 18.84 3.23
N SER A 78 -6.12 19.14 2.93
CA SER A 78 -5.06 19.20 3.95
C SER A 78 -4.33 20.51 3.72
N SER A 79 -4.58 21.50 4.58
CA SER A 79 -4.05 22.87 4.51
C SER A 79 -2.56 22.98 4.85
N ARG A 80 -1.74 21.99 4.47
CA ARG A 80 -0.28 22.14 4.42
C ARG A 80 0.15 22.21 2.97
N GLN A 81 0.01 23.39 2.38
CA GLN A 81 0.59 23.74 1.09
C GLN A 81 2.12 23.72 1.24
N TYR A 82 2.73 22.57 0.93
CA TYR A 82 4.18 22.48 0.88
C TYR A 82 4.68 23.20 -0.36
N LYS A 83 5.76 23.98 -0.19
CA LYS A 83 6.49 24.63 -1.28
C LYS A 83 6.84 23.61 -2.37
N ARG A 84 6.26 23.75 -3.57
CA ARG A 84 6.54 22.90 -4.73
C ARG A 84 7.59 23.58 -5.59
N TYR A 85 8.73 22.94 -5.76
CA TYR A 85 9.81 23.38 -6.62
C TYR A 85 9.73 22.64 -7.95
N VAL A 86 9.74 23.37 -9.06
CA VAL A 86 9.74 22.82 -10.42
C VAL A 86 10.99 23.29 -11.13
N ASP A 87 11.63 22.38 -11.85
CA ASP A 87 12.73 22.73 -12.74
C ASP A 87 12.19 23.55 -13.93
N PRO A 88 12.66 24.79 -14.15
CA PRO A 88 12.19 25.60 -15.27
C PRO A 88 12.52 25.00 -16.63
N GLU A 89 13.53 24.15 -16.74
CA GLU A 89 13.95 23.51 -18.00
C GLU A 89 13.19 22.21 -18.28
N ASN A 90 12.63 21.57 -17.24
CA ASN A 90 11.85 20.36 -17.39
C ASN A 90 10.68 20.33 -16.39
N SER A 91 9.47 20.61 -16.90
CA SER A 91 8.27 20.67 -16.06
C SER A 91 7.86 19.34 -15.40
N GLU A 92 8.42 18.20 -15.83
CA GLU A 92 8.22 16.90 -15.20
C GLU A 92 9.07 16.74 -13.92
N ASN A 93 10.14 17.51 -13.80
CA ASN A 93 11.03 17.51 -12.63
C ASN A 93 10.45 18.37 -11.51
N VAL A 94 9.74 17.70 -10.60
CA VAL A 94 9.05 18.34 -9.47
C VAL A 94 9.59 17.81 -8.14
N TYR A 95 9.97 18.72 -7.26
CA TYR A 95 10.36 18.42 -5.88
C TYR A 95 9.44 19.13 -4.88
N VAL A 96 8.95 18.41 -3.86
CA VAL A 96 8.03 18.98 -2.85
C VAL A 96 8.60 18.85 -1.44
N ARG A 97 8.95 17.64 -1.02
CA ARG A 97 9.55 17.36 0.29
C ARG A 97 10.27 16.02 0.31
N GLY A 98 11.15 15.84 1.29
CA GLY A 98 11.86 14.59 1.53
C GLY A 98 13.22 14.53 0.85
N VAL A 99 13.71 13.32 0.59
CA VAL A 99 15.02 13.10 -0.03
C VAL A 99 15.08 13.76 -1.41
N LEU A 100 16.22 14.39 -1.72
CA LEU A 100 16.42 14.99 -3.04
C LEU A 100 16.32 13.94 -4.15
N PRO A 101 15.53 14.19 -5.20
CA PRO A 101 15.44 13.28 -6.33
C PRO A 101 16.74 13.26 -7.13
N GLY A 102 16.98 12.17 -7.87
CA GLY A 102 18.24 11.95 -8.60
C GLY A 102 18.56 13.07 -9.59
N TRP A 103 17.55 13.58 -10.30
CA TRP A 103 17.69 14.69 -11.24
C TRP A 103 18.17 15.98 -10.55
N MET A 104 17.65 16.27 -9.36
CA MET A 104 17.99 17.48 -8.61
C MET A 104 19.41 17.38 -8.03
N LYS A 105 19.82 16.18 -7.56
CA LYS A 105 21.21 15.93 -7.13
C LYS A 105 22.20 16.07 -8.27
N GLN A 106 21.84 15.63 -9.48
CA GLN A 106 22.69 15.74 -10.65
C GLN A 106 22.88 17.22 -11.02
N LYS A 107 21.78 17.96 -11.16
CA LYS A 107 21.81 19.39 -11.50
C LYS A 107 22.53 20.24 -10.46
N MET A 108 22.39 19.91 -9.17
CA MET A 108 23.19 20.52 -8.11
C MET A 108 24.68 20.33 -8.33
N ARG A 109 25.14 19.11 -8.64
CA ARG A 109 26.56 18.84 -8.91
C ARG A 109 27.05 19.54 -10.17
N ASP A 110 26.23 19.57 -11.22
CA ASP A 110 26.56 20.23 -12.49
C ASP A 110 26.73 21.75 -12.30
N GLU A 111 25.96 22.35 -11.39
CA GLU A 111 26.08 23.77 -11.00
C GLU A 111 27.10 24.02 -9.87
N GLY A 112 27.80 22.99 -9.38
CA GLY A 112 28.86 23.10 -8.37
C GLY A 112 28.39 23.11 -6.90
N TYR A 113 27.13 22.74 -6.63
CA TYR A 113 26.58 22.61 -5.28
C TYR A 113 26.72 21.19 -4.73
N ASP A 114 26.93 21.05 -3.42
CA ASP A 114 26.91 19.76 -2.74
C ASP A 114 25.48 19.35 -2.30
N PRO A 115 24.93 18.23 -2.81
CA PRO A 115 23.62 17.72 -2.39
C PRO A 115 23.54 17.25 -0.93
N SER A 116 24.68 17.07 -0.25
CA SER A 116 24.74 16.66 1.16
C SER A 116 24.70 17.86 2.11
N SER A 117 25.33 18.98 1.71
CA SER A 117 25.28 20.25 2.43
C SER A 117 23.86 20.82 2.51
N LYS A 118 23.43 21.27 3.69
CA LYS A 118 22.10 21.88 3.84
C LYS A 118 22.04 23.25 3.16
N ASP A 119 23.09 24.03 3.28
CA ASP A 119 23.13 25.42 2.80
C ASP A 119 23.12 25.46 1.28
N ASP A 120 23.89 24.58 0.63
CA ASP A 120 23.91 24.43 -0.82
C ASP A 120 22.56 23.97 -1.39
N ARG A 121 21.85 23.11 -0.65
CA ARG A 121 20.49 22.68 -1.03
C ARG A 121 19.51 23.84 -1.01
N GLU A 122 19.60 24.70 -0.01
CA GLU A 122 18.71 25.87 0.11
C GLU A 122 19.05 26.93 -0.94
N ALA A 123 20.33 27.19 -1.19
CA ALA A 123 20.79 28.09 -2.25
C ALA A 123 20.35 27.62 -3.65
N PHE A 124 20.54 26.34 -3.98
CA PHE A 124 20.11 25.78 -5.24
C PHE A 124 18.60 25.85 -5.44
N LYS A 125 17.80 25.52 -4.42
CA LYS A 125 16.33 25.63 -4.48
C LYS A 125 15.86 27.07 -4.74
N ALA A 126 16.56 28.06 -4.21
CA ALA A 126 16.21 29.47 -4.35
C ALA A 126 16.62 30.05 -5.71
N LYS A 127 17.75 29.58 -6.27
CA LYS A 127 18.32 30.12 -7.51
C LYS A 127 17.86 29.38 -8.76
N SER A 128 17.78 28.05 -8.70
CA SER A 128 17.69 27.19 -9.89
C SER A 128 16.33 26.51 -10.06
N LEU A 129 15.44 26.59 -9.06
CA LEU A 129 14.09 26.04 -9.14
C LEU A 129 13.02 27.13 -9.00
N ARG A 130 11.90 26.96 -9.73
CA ARG A 130 10.73 27.83 -9.58
C ARG A 130 9.82 27.30 -8.49
N LEU A 131 9.53 28.16 -7.52
CA LEU A 131 8.49 27.89 -6.54
C LEU A 131 7.12 28.07 -7.19
N VAL A 132 6.36 26.99 -7.24
CA VAL A 132 4.95 27.00 -7.61
C VAL A 132 4.15 27.02 -6.31
N GLU A 133 3.53 28.15 -6.00
CA GLU A 133 2.50 28.23 -4.98
C GLU A 133 1.28 27.43 -5.48
N GLY A 134 0.75 26.55 -4.64
CA GLY A 134 -0.43 25.74 -4.93
C GLY A 134 -1.40 25.85 -3.77
#